data_AF-A0A0U1KLW9-F1
#
_entry.id   AF-A0A0U1KLW9-F1
#
_cell.length_a   1.000
_cell.length_b   1.000
_cell.length_c   1.000
_cell.angle_alpha   90.00
_cell.angle_beta   90.00
_cell.angle_gamma   90.00
#
_symmetry.space_group_name_H-M   'P 1'
#
loop_
_entity.id
_entity.type
_entity.pdbx_description
1 polymer ?
#
loop_
_entity_poly.entity_id
_entity_poly.type
_entity_poly.pdbx_seq_one_letter_code
_entity_poly.pdbx_strand_id
1 'polypeptide(L)'
;MGESNDCEALPGQQILEQENAIDRLEHFKANDKEYYVVYQKENQRAKRELKFNKVNKRSDDTFAIAMHTEDKTNAIRYYHGEEIILSKDEIIQLRIIDPGEYDFVVYTD
;
A
#
# COMPACT_ATOMS: atom_id res chain seq x y z
N MET A 1 -32.59 -8.90 14.38
CA MET A 1 -31.71 -9.82 13.65
C MET A 1 -30.50 -8.99 13.25
N GLY A 2 -29.35 -9.23 13.88
CA GLY A 2 -28.12 -8.48 13.62
C GLY A 2 -27.33 -9.21 12.53
N GLU A 3 -27.27 -8.61 11.36
CA GLU A 3 -26.41 -9.05 10.27
C GLU A 3 -24.97 -8.60 10.56
N SER A 4 -24.27 -9.36 11.40
CA SER A 4 -22.82 -9.25 11.54
C SER A 4 -22.17 -10.05 10.42
N ASN A 5 -22.04 -9.45 9.23
CA ASN A 5 -21.08 -9.91 8.22
C ASN A 5 -19.68 -9.48 8.67
N ASP A 6 -19.16 -10.11 9.72
CA ASP A 6 -17.74 -10.04 10.06
C ASP A 6 -17.07 -11.14 9.23
N CYS A 7 -16.73 -10.81 7.99
CA CYS A 7 -15.89 -11.66 7.15
C CYS A 7 -14.49 -11.65 7.77
N GLU A 8 -14.27 -12.49 8.79
CA GLU A 8 -12.94 -12.78 9.30
C GLU A 8 -12.15 -13.43 8.16
N ALA A 9 -11.24 -12.66 7.55
CA ALA A 9 -10.35 -13.15 6.51
C ALA A 9 -9.58 -14.37 7.04
N LEU A 10 -9.86 -15.54 6.46
CA LEU A 10 -9.25 -16.81 6.84
C LEU A 10 -7.71 -16.64 6.92
N PRO A 11 -7.03 -17.22 7.92
CA PRO A 11 -5.60 -17.02 8.12
C PRO A 11 -4.76 -17.40 6.90
N GLY A 12 -5.21 -18.36 6.08
CA GLY A 12 -4.54 -18.71 4.82
C GLY A 12 -4.69 -17.67 3.70
N GLN A 13 -5.73 -16.84 3.73
CA GLN A 13 -5.93 -15.76 2.77
C GLN A 13 -4.96 -14.60 3.05
N GLN A 14 -4.75 -14.28 4.33
CA GLN A 14 -3.82 -13.23 4.75
C GLN A 14 -2.36 -13.53 4.34
N ILE A 15 -1.94 -14.80 4.41
CA ILE A 15 -0.58 -15.21 3.97
C ILE A 15 -0.44 -15.01 2.45
N LEU A 16 -1.45 -15.42 1.67
CA LEU A 16 -1.42 -15.26 0.21
C LEU A 16 -1.45 -13.78 -0.21
N GLU A 17 -2.20 -12.95 0.52
CA GLU A 17 -2.26 -11.50 0.31
C GLU A 17 -0.93 -10.81 0.64
N GLN A 18 -0.25 -11.26 1.70
CA GLN A 18 1.07 -10.78 2.08
C GLN A 18 2.12 -11.17 1.04
N GLU A 19 2.20 -12.43 0.61
CA GLU A 19 3.14 -12.87 -0.43
C GLU A 19 2.95 -12.09 -1.74
N ASN A 20 1.69 -11.88 -2.15
CA ASN A 20 1.36 -11.09 -3.34
C ASN A 20 1.72 -9.61 -3.16
N ALA A 21 1.55 -9.06 -1.95
CA ALA A 21 1.97 -7.69 -1.64
C ALA A 21 3.49 -7.53 -1.75
N ILE A 22 4.26 -8.48 -1.23
CA ILE A 22 5.72 -8.48 -1.35
C ILE A 22 6.16 -8.55 -2.81
N ASP A 23 5.61 -9.49 -3.58
CA ASP A 23 5.90 -9.63 -5.02
C ASP A 23 5.64 -8.32 -5.77
N ARG A 24 4.48 -7.69 -5.52
CA ARG A 24 4.12 -6.39 -6.12
C ARG A 24 5.05 -5.25 -5.70
N LEU A 25 5.56 -5.25 -4.47
CA LEU A 25 6.54 -4.27 -4.00
C LEU A 25 7.91 -4.49 -4.68
N GLU A 26 8.32 -5.75 -4.87
CA GLU A 26 9.55 -6.07 -5.60
C GLU A 26 9.47 -5.69 -7.07
N HIS A 27 8.30 -5.84 -7.69
CA HIS A 27 8.02 -5.46 -9.06
C HIS A 27 7.43 -4.04 -9.20
N PHE A 28 7.51 -3.23 -8.15
CA PHE A 28 6.93 -1.89 -8.13
C PHE A 28 7.49 -1.03 -9.28
N LYS A 29 6.58 -0.42 -10.03
CA LYS A 29 6.90 0.60 -11.04
C LYS A 29 6.09 1.86 -10.74
N ALA A 30 6.80 2.98 -10.64
CA ALA A 30 6.19 4.29 -10.59
C ALA A 30 5.37 4.50 -11.86
N ASN A 31 4.04 4.49 -11.71
CA ASN A 31 3.04 4.70 -12.74
C ASN A 31 1.99 5.67 -12.16
N ASP A 32 1.00 6.06 -12.96
CA ASP A 32 -0.12 6.93 -12.53
C ASP A 32 -1.08 6.26 -11.52
N LYS A 33 -0.83 5.00 -11.14
CA LYS A 33 -1.64 4.30 -10.14
C LYS A 33 -1.34 4.80 -8.74
N GLU A 34 -2.35 4.79 -7.88
CA GLU A 34 -2.20 5.09 -6.47
C GLU A 34 -1.92 3.78 -5.71
N TYR A 35 -0.83 3.74 -4.97
CA TYR A 35 -0.45 2.56 -4.21
C TYR A 35 -0.59 2.82 -2.71
N TYR A 36 -1.15 1.86 -2.00
CA TYR A 36 -1.37 1.90 -0.56
C TYR A 36 -0.82 0.62 0.05
N VAL A 37 0.02 0.75 1.08
CA VAL A 37 0.53 -0.38 1.85
C VAL A 37 -0.15 -0.41 3.20
N VAL A 38 -0.73 -1.56 3.54
CA VAL A 38 -1.23 -1.86 4.88
C VAL A 38 -0.13 -2.60 5.61
N TYR A 39 0.31 -2.04 6.73
CA TYR A 39 1.38 -2.60 7.55
C TYR A 39 1.03 -2.56 9.03
N GLN A 40 1.70 -3.41 9.80
CA GLN A 40 1.65 -3.41 11.24
C GLN A 40 3.06 -3.61 11.79
N LYS A 41 3.58 -2.61 12.49
CA LYS A 41 4.87 -2.75 13.18
C LYS A 41 4.69 -3.66 14.39
N GLU A 42 5.74 -4.41 14.74
CA GLU A 42 5.76 -5.27 15.94
C GLU A 42 5.39 -4.52 17.23
N ASN A 43 5.78 -3.25 17.34
CA ASN A 43 5.45 -2.37 18.47
C ASN A 43 4.08 -1.68 18.37
N GLN A 44 3.28 -1.95 17.34
CA GLN A 44 1.98 -1.33 17.12
C GLN A 44 0.85 -2.37 17.04
N ARG A 45 -0.16 -2.21 17.89
CA ARG A 45 -1.38 -3.05 17.84
C ARG A 45 -2.32 -2.69 16.69
N ALA A 46 -2.20 -1.47 16.16
CA ALA A 46 -3.06 -1.01 15.08
C ALA A 46 -2.38 -1.23 13.73
N LYS A 47 -3.16 -1.76 12.77
CA LYS A 47 -2.80 -1.75 11.36
C LYS A 47 -2.85 -0.31 10.85
N ARG A 48 -1.86 0.09 10.05
CA ARG A 48 -1.81 1.40 9.41
C ARG A 48 -1.80 1.23 7.91
N GLU A 49 -2.44 2.15 7.22
CA GLU A 49 -2.38 2.27 5.77
C GLU A 49 -1.57 3.51 5.41
N LEU A 50 -0.63 3.39 4.47
CA LEU A 50 0.17 4.50 3.95
C LEU A 50 0.10 4.51 2.43
N LYS A 51 -0.28 5.66 1.87
CA LYS A 51 -0.15 5.92 0.43
C LYS A 51 1.32 6.13 0.08
N PHE A 52 1.78 5.50 -0.98
CA PHE A 52 3.14 5.64 -1.47
C PHE A 52 3.17 5.73 -2.99
N ASN A 53 4.23 6.34 -3.51
CA ASN A 53 4.54 6.37 -4.94
C ASN A 53 6.00 6.02 -5.22
N LYS A 54 6.74 5.63 -4.17
CA LYS A 54 8.11 5.18 -4.28
C LYS A 54 8.36 4.03 -3.32
N VAL A 55 8.96 2.98 -3.85
CA VAL A 55 9.45 1.82 -3.11
C VAL A 55 10.90 1.60 -3.48
N ASN A 56 11.74 1.35 -2.48
CA ASN A 56 13.12 0.98 -2.69
C ASN A 56 13.43 -0.28 -1.88
N LYS A 57 13.76 -1.37 -2.58
CA LYS A 57 14.15 -2.62 -1.95
C LYS A 57 15.58 -2.48 -1.40
N ARG A 58 15.76 -2.74 -0.11
CA ARG A 58 17.07 -2.81 0.56
C ARG A 58 17.55 -4.27 0.58
N SER A 59 18.85 -4.47 0.78
CA SER A 59 19.49 -5.80 0.75
C SER A 59 19.05 -6.75 1.87
N ASP A 60 18.40 -6.24 2.93
CA ASP A 60 18.02 -6.96 4.14
C ASP A 60 16.54 -7.36 4.16
N ASP A 61 15.95 -7.70 3.01
CA ASP A 61 14.52 -8.09 2.92
C ASP A 61 13.55 -7.01 3.45
N THR A 62 14.01 -5.77 3.44
CA THR A 62 13.27 -4.59 3.87
C THR A 62 12.96 -3.68 2.69
N PHE A 63 11.82 -3.01 2.78
CA PHE A 63 11.34 -2.07 1.79
C PHE A 63 11.29 -0.68 2.41
N ALA A 64 12.01 0.26 1.81
CA ALA A 64 11.85 1.67 2.11
C ALA A 64 10.70 2.21 1.25
N ILE A 65 9.58 2.51 1.89
CA ILE A 65 8.35 2.99 1.25
C ILE A 65 8.19 4.46 1.60
N ALA A 66 8.00 5.30 0.59
CA ALA A 66 7.88 6.74 0.78
C ALA A 66 6.82 7.35 -0.13
N MET A 67 6.24 8.45 0.35
CA MET A 67 5.40 9.33 -0.45
C MET A 67 6.22 10.55 -0.89
N HIS A 68 6.47 10.67 -2.19
CA HIS A 68 7.05 11.85 -2.79
C HIS A 68 5.94 12.80 -3.25
N THR A 69 5.73 13.91 -2.55
CA THR A 69 4.90 15.01 -3.03
C THR A 69 5.79 15.94 -3.85
N GLU A 70 5.70 15.89 -5.18
CA GLU A 70 6.33 16.90 -6.03
C GLU A 70 5.45 18.16 -6.04
N ASP A 71 5.89 19.16 -5.27
CA ASP A 71 5.28 20.49 -5.31
C ASP A 71 5.71 21.17 -6.63
N LYS A 72 4.83 21.18 -7.64
CA LYS A 72 5.12 21.72 -8.98
C LYS A 72 5.51 23.20 -9.00
N THR A 73 5.31 23.91 -7.90
CA THR A 73 5.53 25.37 -7.77
C THR A 73 7.01 25.75 -7.65
N ASN A 74 7.84 24.83 -7.16
CA ASN A 74 9.29 24.99 -7.08
C ASN A 74 9.87 23.65 -7.46
N ALA A 75 10.78 23.58 -8.44
CA ALA A 75 11.49 22.35 -8.83
C ALA A 75 12.45 21.82 -7.72
N ILE A 76 12.09 22.04 -6.46
CA ILE A 76 12.73 21.61 -5.23
C ILE A 76 11.95 20.38 -4.77
N ARG A 77 12.59 19.22 -4.86
CA ARG A 77 12.04 17.97 -4.34
C ARG A 77 12.10 18.01 -2.81
N TYR A 78 11.03 18.47 -2.18
CA TYR A 78 10.90 18.36 -0.73
C TYR A 78 10.61 16.90 -0.38
N TYR A 79 11.51 16.26 0.37
CA TYR A 79 11.19 15.02 1.09
C TYR A 79 10.25 15.39 2.23
N HIS A 80 8.95 15.45 1.92
CA HIS A 80 7.90 15.82 2.87
C HIS A 80 7.02 14.64 3.27
N GLY A 81 7.35 13.43 2.80
CA GLY A 81 6.68 12.20 3.17
C GLY A 81 7.52 11.39 4.14
N GLU A 82 6.88 10.86 5.19
CA GLU A 82 7.45 9.83 6.05
C GLU A 82 7.98 8.68 5.18
N GLU A 83 9.31 8.52 5.13
CA GLU A 83 9.91 7.27 4.66
C GLU A 83 9.76 6.26 5.77
N ILE A 84 9.05 5.17 5.49
CA ILE A 84 8.92 4.06 6.41
C ILE A 84 9.71 2.87 5.90
N ILE A 85 10.52 2.30 6.79
CA ILE A 85 11.20 1.04 6.54
C ILE A 85 10.31 -0.06 7.11
N LEU A 86 9.91 -0.99 6.23
CA LEU A 86 9.06 -2.12 6.55
C LEU A 86 9.75 -3.41 6.13
N SER A 87 9.77 -4.37 7.04
CA SER A 87 10.18 -5.75 6.78
C SER A 87 9.04 -6.50 6.09
N LYS A 88 9.35 -7.61 5.41
CA LYS A 88 8.30 -8.46 4.80
C LYS A 88 7.21 -8.88 5.78
N ASP A 89 7.59 -9.17 7.03
CA ASP A 89 6.67 -9.58 8.09
C ASP A 89 5.74 -8.44 8.55
N GLU A 90 6.20 -7.19 8.47
CA GLU A 90 5.39 -6.01 8.85
C GLU A 90 4.36 -5.65 7.78
N ILE A 91 4.51 -6.15 6.55
CA ILE A 91 3.62 -5.86 5.43
C ILE A 91 2.48 -6.87 5.45
N ILE A 92 1.25 -6.37 5.47
CA ILE A 92 0.05 -7.22 5.51
C ILE A 92 -0.55 -7.33 4.11
N GLN A 93 -0.74 -6.18 3.45
CA GLN A 93 -1.44 -6.11 2.18
C GLN A 93 -1.00 -4.89 1.39
N LEU A 94 -1.10 -4.99 0.06
CA LEU A 94 -0.89 -3.88 -0.85
C LEU A 94 -2.16 -3.67 -1.68
N ARG A 95 -2.71 -2.45 -1.62
CA ARG A 95 -3.85 -2.03 -2.44
C ARG A 95 -3.34 -1.11 -3.54
N ILE A 96 -3.73 -1.41 -4.78
CA ILE A 96 -3.42 -0.58 -5.94
C ILE A 96 -4.77 -0.06 -6.43
N ILE A 97 -4.92 1.26 -6.45
CA ILE A 97 -6.08 1.94 -6.99
C ILE A 97 -5.64 2.52 -8.33
N ASP A 98 -6.28 2.10 -9.40
CA ASP A 98 -6.11 2.72 -10.69
C ASP A 98 -7.11 3.88 -10.80
N PRO A 99 -6.64 5.14 -10.89
CA PRO A 99 -7.55 6.28 -10.99
C PRO A 99 -8.37 6.29 -12.28
N GLY A 100 -8.00 5.48 -13.29
CA GLY A 100 -8.77 5.27 -14.51
C GLY A 100 -9.80 4.15 -14.43
N GLU A 101 -9.80 3.32 -13.38
CA GLU A 101 -10.77 2.21 -13.21
C GLU A 101 -12.07 2.67 -12.52
N TYR A 102 -12.11 3.90 -12.01
CA TYR A 102 -13.34 4.56 -11.57
C TYR A 102 -14.14 5.17 -12.75
N ASP A 103 -14.38 4.36 -13.79
CA ASP A 103 -15.48 4.61 -14.71
C ASP A 103 -16.77 4.13 -14.02
N PHE A 104 -17.39 5.01 -13.23
CA PHE A 104 -18.77 4.78 -12.81
C PHE A 104 -19.64 4.75 -14.07
N VAL A 105 -19.86 3.55 -14.61
CA VAL A 105 -20.96 3.30 -15.52
C VAL A 105 -22.25 3.43 -14.70
N VAL A 106 -22.72 4.66 -14.55
CA VAL A 106 -24.07 4.93 -14.08
C VAL A 106 -25.00 4.56 -15.25
N TYR A 107 -25.39 3.29 -15.30
CA TYR A 107 -26.55 2.89 -16.10
C TYR A 107 -27.79 3.46 -15.43
N THR A 108 -28.23 4.63 -15.87
CA THR A 108 -29.63 5.04 -15.70
C THR A 108 -30.42 4.43 -16.84
N ASP A 109 -31.21 3.40 -16.55
CA ASP A 109 -32.42 3.06 -17.31
C ASP A 109 -33.64 3.63 -16.55
#